data_AF-A0A929URB5-F1
#
_entry.id   AF-A0A929URB5-F1
#
_cell.length_a   1.000
_cell.length_b   1.000
_cell.length_c   1.000
_cell.angle_alpha   90.00
_cell.angle_beta   90.00
_cell.angle_gamma   90.00
#
_symmetry.space_group_name_H-M   'P 1'
#
loop_
_entity.id
_entity.type
_entity.pdbx_description
1 polymer ?
#
loop_
_entity_poly.entity_id
_entity_poly.type
_entity_poly.pdbx_seq_one_letter_code
_entity_poly.pdbx_strand_id
1 'polypeptide(L)' 'MADFRVQMQERLAILEDPQIQDAVLEPMNDDQGPIMVFPPSADPEHIWNRLMARYYRKHSVVVKE' A
#
# COMPACT_ATOMS: atom_id res chain seq x y z
N MET A 1 7.42 14.25 -8.20
CA MET A 1 6.91 12.97 -7.66
C MET A 1 7.31 11.85 -8.61
N ALA A 2 7.58 10.63 -8.12
CA ALA A 2 7.85 9.48 -9.00
C ALA A 2 6.61 9.13 -9.84
N ASP A 3 6.80 8.51 -11.02
CA ASP A 3 5.68 8.03 -11.86
C ASP A 3 4.85 7.01 -11.07
N PHE A 4 3.52 7.17 -11.08
CA PHE A 4 2.58 6.32 -10.34
C PHE A 4 2.81 4.82 -10.60
N ARG A 5 3.19 4.45 -11.83
CA ARG A 5 3.46 3.05 -12.20
C ARG A 5 4.70 2.51 -11.50
N VAL A 6 5.74 3.32 -11.36
CA VAL A 6 6.96 2.92 -10.64
C VAL A 6 6.63 2.71 -9.16
N GLN A 7 5.91 3.66 -8.55
CA GLN A 7 5.49 3.53 -7.15
C GLN A 7 4.59 2.31 -6.91
N MET A 8 3.73 1.97 -7.88
CA MET A 8 2.90 0.77 -7.81
C MET A 8 3.71 -0.51 -7.94
N GLN A 9 4.71 -0.56 -8.82
CA GLN A 9 5.62 -1.70 -8.93
C GLN A 9 6.40 -1.92 -7.63
N GLU A 10 6.94 -0.86 -7.04
CA GLU A 10 7.65 -0.91 -5.75
C GLU A 10 6.73 -1.39 -4.62
N ARG A 11 5.49 -0.86 -4.57
CA ARG A 11 4.48 -1.27 -3.60
C ARG A 11 4.11 -2.75 -3.76
N LEU A 12 3.88 -3.22 -4.98
CA LEU A 12 3.54 -4.62 -5.25
C LEU A 12 4.69 -5.55 -4.89
N ALA A 13 5.95 -5.16 -5.13
CA ALA A 13 7.10 -5.95 -4.72
C ALA A 13 7.11 -6.23 -3.20
N ILE A 14 6.68 -5.26 -2.39
CA ILE A 14 6.54 -5.43 -0.92
C ILE A 14 5.32 -6.29 -0.57
N LEU A 15 4.18 -6.02 -1.21
CA LEU A 15 2.90 -6.67 -0.89
C LEU A 15 2.83 -8.12 -1.38
N GLU A 16 3.56 -8.48 -2.43
CA GLU A 16 3.58 -9.83 -2.97
C GLU A 16 4.70 -10.70 -2.40
N ASP A 17 5.72 -10.09 -1.76
CA ASP A 17 6.80 -10.85 -1.10
C ASP A 17 6.29 -11.57 0.17
N PRO A 18 6.25 -12.92 0.20
CA PRO A 18 5.78 -13.65 1.36
C PRO A 18 6.70 -13.56 2.58
N GLN A 19 7.96 -13.11 2.43
CA GLN A 19 8.88 -12.89 3.55
C GLN A 19 8.53 -11.62 4.34
N ILE A 20 7.80 -10.68 3.74
CA ILE A 20 7.35 -9.46 4.39
C ILE A 20 5.93 -9.68 4.92
N GLN A 21 5.77 -9.70 6.24
CA GLN A 21 4.47 -9.90 6.89
C GLN A 21 3.89 -8.61 7.48
N ASP A 22 4.76 -7.66 7.85
CA ASP A 22 4.38 -6.34 8.36
C ASP A 22 4.85 -5.28 7.37
N ALA A 23 3.96 -4.90 6.46
CA ALA A 23 4.31 -4.04 5.33
C ALA A 23 4.21 -2.56 5.69
N VAL A 24 5.28 -1.82 5.45
CA VAL A 24 5.33 -0.36 5.52
C VAL A 24 5.52 0.18 4.11
N LEU A 25 4.55 0.95 3.63
CA LEU A 25 4.50 1.45 2.27
C LEU A 25 4.89 2.92 2.21
N GLU A 26 5.58 3.30 1.13
CA GLU A 26 5.78 4.71 0.81
C GLU A 26 4.44 5.39 0.41
N PRO A 27 4.29 6.70 0.70
CA PRO A 27 3.21 7.50 0.15
C PRO A 27 3.25 7.47 -1.37
N MET A 28 2.07 7.28 -1.97
CA MET A 28 1.91 7.40 -3.42
C MET A 28 1.50 8.80 -3.80
N ASN A 29 1.87 9.22 -5.00
CA ASN A 29 1.29 10.43 -5.58
C ASN A 29 -0.24 10.29 -5.75
N ASP A 30 -0.90 11.44 -5.85
CA ASP A 30 -2.34 11.59 -6.08
C ASP A 30 -2.71 11.67 -7.58
N ASP A 31 -1.71 11.72 -8.47
CA ASP A 31 -1.85 11.67 -9.93
C ASP A 31 -2.16 10.24 -10.45
N GLN A 32 -3.22 9.62 -9.91
CA GLN A 32 -3.60 8.22 -10.19
C GLN A 32 -4.53 8.06 -11.41
N GLY A 33 -4.84 9.14 -12.11
CA GLY A 33 -5.83 9.15 -13.19
C GLY A 33 -7.27 8.97 -12.67
N PRO A 34 -8.23 8.55 -13.51
CA PRO A 34 -9.66 8.58 -13.17
C PRO A 34 -10.12 7.49 -12.18
N ILE A 35 -9.25 6.52 -11.86
CA ILE A 35 -9.57 5.44 -10.91
C ILE A 35 -8.79 5.70 -9.62
N MET A 36 -9.44 6.34 -8.65
CA MET A 36 -8.90 6.44 -7.29
C MET A 36 -9.24 5.17 -6.52
N VAL A 37 -8.25 4.29 -6.38
CA VAL A 37 -8.27 3.30 -5.29
C VAL A 37 -8.02 4.06 -4.00
N PHE A 38 -8.89 3.92 -3.00
CA PHE A 38 -8.60 4.52 -1.71
C PHE A 38 -7.29 3.93 -1.15
N PRO A 39 -6.25 4.76 -0.94
CA PRO A 39 -4.99 4.26 -0.44
C PRO A 39 -5.11 3.83 1.03
N PRO A 40 -4.26 2.90 1.49
CA PRO A 40 -4.06 2.70 2.91
C PRO A 40 -3.50 3.99 3.53
N SER A 41 -3.60 4.13 4.84
CA SER A 41 -3.14 5.32 5.58
C SER A 41 -2.10 4.94 6.63
N ALA A 42 -1.59 5.94 7.34
CA ALA A 42 -0.71 5.74 8.49
C ALA A 42 -1.45 5.20 9.72
N ASP A 43 -2.79 5.29 9.78
CA ASP A 43 -3.59 4.73 10.87
C ASP A 43 -3.70 3.21 10.71
N PRO A 44 -3.08 2.39 11.60
CA PRO A 44 -3.11 0.94 11.49
C PRO A 44 -4.53 0.35 11.61
N GLU A 45 -5.45 1.08 12.25
CA GLU A 45 -6.82 0.64 12.42
C GLU A 45 -7.71 0.98 11.21
N HIS A 46 -7.21 1.70 10.20
CA HIS A 46 -7.98 2.12 9.05
C HIS A 46 -8.49 0.92 8.23
N ILE A 47 -9.75 0.97 7.77
CA ILE A 47 -10.38 -0.19 7.08
C ILE A 47 -9.62 -0.62 5.82
N TRP A 48 -9.06 0.34 5.07
CA TRP A 48 -8.27 0.04 3.86
C TRP A 48 -6.96 -0.70 4.18
N ASN A 49 -6.33 -0.41 5.32
CA ASN A 49 -5.15 -1.12 5.78
C ASN A 49 -5.49 -2.60 6.05
N ARG A 50 -6.59 -2.83 6.77
CA ARG A 50 -7.08 -4.19 7.09
C ARG A 50 -7.48 -4.98 5.83
N LEU A 51 -8.19 -4.35 4.91
CA LEU A 51 -8.60 -4.97 3.64
C LEU A 51 -7.37 -5.35 2.80
N MET A 52 -6.40 -4.45 2.70
CA MET A 52 -5.17 -4.69 1.95
C MET A 52 -4.33 -5.80 2.60
N ALA A 53 -4.15 -5.76 3.92
CA ALA A 53 -3.44 -6.81 4.65
C ALA A 53 -4.10 -8.18 4.43
N ARG A 54 -5.43 -8.25 4.52
CA ARG A 54 -6.16 -9.49 4.25
C ARG A 54 -6.00 -10.00 2.82
N TYR A 55 -6.09 -9.11 1.82
CA TYR A 55 -5.95 -9.47 0.41
C TYR A 55 -4.55 -10.03 0.11
N TYR A 56 -3.52 -9.35 0.58
CA TYR A 56 -2.11 -9.74 0.36
C TYR A 56 -1.57 -10.72 1.40
N ARG A 57 -2.42 -11.23 2.30
CA ARG A 57 -2.07 -12.21 3.35
C ARG A 57 -0.90 -11.73 4.23
N LYS A 58 -0.98 -10.47 4.65
CA LYS A 58 -0.06 -9.81 5.57
C LYS A 58 -0.67 -9.77 6.97
N HIS A 59 0.17 -9.66 7.99
CA HIS A 59 -0.26 -9.35 9.34
C HIS A 59 -0.71 -7.88 9.44
N SER A 60 0.06 -6.97 8.82
CA SER A 60 -0.23 -5.55 8.83
C SER A 60 0.21 -4.86 7.53
N VAL A 61 -0.47 -3.77 7.18
CA VAL A 61 -0.12 -2.85 6.09
C VAL A 61 -0.35 -1.43 6.61
N VAL A 62 0.66 -0.57 6.58
CA VAL A 62 0.55 0.85 6.92
C VAL A 62 1.33 1.70 5.92
N VAL A 63 0.98 2.98 5.80
CA VAL A 63 1.76 3.97 5.04
C VAL A 63 2.62 4.78 6.00
N LYS A 64 3.82 5.17 5.56
CA LYS A 64 4.67 6.10 6.33
C LYS A 64 3.96 7.45 6.56
N GLU A 65 4.22 8.04 7.72
CA GLU A 65 3.85 9.44 8.02
C GLU A 65 4.57 10.43 7.09
#